data_AF-A0A853EF19-F1
#
_entry.id   AF-A0A853EF19-F1
#
_cell.length_a   1.000
_cell.length_b   1.000
_cell.length_c   1.000
_cell.angle_alpha   90.00
_cell.angle_beta   90.00
_cell.angle_gamma   90.00
#
_symmetry.space_group_name_H-M   'P 1'
#
loop_
_entity.id
_entity.type
_entity.pdbx_description
1 polymer ?
#
loop_
_entity_poly.entity_id
_entity_poly.type
_entity_poly.pdbx_seq_one_letter_code
_entity_poly.pdbx_strand_id
1 'polypeptide(L)'
;MPSFTQERGSVSVFAIIIAAVLILVAGLCIEGGRVLTARASMTDDAEQAARAGAQHLADSSVRSGGDIVLDTSEAQAAARGYLVQTDHANDSEVVVTPKTVTVTIEHNVPTSMLRLVGLDSVHVTATGQARVAVGIYGEEDL
;
A
#
# COMPACT_ATOMS: atom_id res chain seq x y z
N MET A 1 -65.32 -11.20 10.13
CA MET A 1 -64.48 -11.12 8.91
C MET A 1 -63.03 -11.31 9.32
N PRO A 2 -62.33 -12.36 8.88
CA PRO A 2 -60.92 -12.55 9.23
C PRO A 2 -60.01 -11.74 8.29
N SER A 3 -59.14 -10.90 8.86
CA SER A 3 -58.19 -10.05 8.14
C SER A 3 -56.84 -10.75 7.94
N PHE A 4 -56.69 -11.52 6.85
CA PHE A 4 -55.45 -12.24 6.50
C PHE A 4 -54.35 -11.37 5.85
N THR A 5 -54.41 -10.05 5.97
CA THR A 5 -53.51 -9.15 5.23
C THR A 5 -52.22 -8.80 6.00
N GLN A 6 -52.19 -9.04 7.32
CA GLN A 6 -51.09 -8.57 8.16
C GLN A 6 -49.84 -9.47 8.12
N GLU A 7 -50.00 -10.78 7.92
CA GLU A 7 -48.88 -11.74 7.89
C GLU A 7 -48.08 -11.70 6.57
N ARG A 8 -48.74 -11.56 5.41
CA ARG A 8 -48.03 -11.43 4.12
C ARG A 8 -47.28 -10.11 4.02
N GLY A 9 -47.83 -9.04 4.60
CA GLY A 9 -47.18 -7.74 4.70
C GLY A 9 -45.94 -7.77 5.61
N SER A 10 -46.04 -8.40 6.79
CA SER A 10 -44.90 -8.48 7.72
C SER A 10 -43.76 -9.36 7.19
N VAL A 11 -44.08 -10.51 6.57
CA VAL A 11 -43.08 -11.38 5.93
C VAL A 11 -42.40 -10.68 4.76
N SER A 12 -43.14 -9.89 3.97
CA SER A 12 -42.55 -9.12 2.86
C SER A 12 -41.61 -8.01 3.36
N VAL A 13 -42.01 -7.26 4.40
CA VAL A 13 -41.16 -6.23 5.01
C VAL A 13 -39.90 -6.85 5.61
N PHE A 14 -40.04 -7.96 6.34
CA PHE A 14 -38.90 -8.69 6.91
C PHE A 14 -37.93 -9.16 5.81
N ALA A 15 -38.45 -9.76 4.73
CA ALA A 15 -37.64 -10.23 3.62
C ALA A 15 -36.88 -9.08 2.92
N ILE A 16 -37.51 -7.91 2.73
CA ILE A 16 -36.87 -6.73 2.15
C ILE A 16 -35.72 -6.25 3.03
N ILE A 17 -35.92 -6.21 4.36
CA ILE A 17 -34.87 -5.79 5.30
C ILE A 17 -33.68 -6.75 5.24
N ILE A 18 -33.92 -8.07 5.26
CA ILE A 18 -32.85 -9.06 5.14
C ILE A 18 -32.11 -8.94 3.82
N ALA A 19 -32.84 -8.78 2.70
CA ALA A 19 -32.21 -8.57 1.39
C ALA A 19 -31.33 -7.31 1.38
N ALA A 20 -31.79 -6.21 1.96
CA ALA A 20 -31.01 -4.98 2.07
C ALA A 20 -29.73 -5.18 2.91
N VAL A 21 -29.81 -5.89 4.03
CA VAL A 21 -28.64 -6.21 4.86
C VAL A 21 -27.65 -7.10 4.12
N LEU A 22 -28.13 -8.12 3.38
CA LEU A 22 -27.25 -8.99 2.59
C LEU A 22 -26.53 -8.23 1.47
N ILE A 23 -27.21 -7.30 0.79
CA ILE A 23 -26.58 -6.42 -0.21
C ILE A 23 -25.50 -5.54 0.44
N LEU A 24 -25.78 -5.00 1.63
CA LEU A 24 -24.82 -4.19 2.38
C LEU A 24 -23.58 -5.00 2.78
N VAL A 25 -23.76 -6.22 3.28
CA VAL A 25 -22.65 -7.13 3.63
C VAL A 25 -21.84 -7.52 2.39
N ALA A 26 -22.50 -7.82 1.28
CA ALA A 26 -21.81 -8.10 0.01
C ALA A 26 -20.98 -6.89 -0.45
N GLY A 27 -21.54 -5.68 -0.36
CA GLY A 27 -20.83 -4.43 -0.63
C GLY A 27 -19.60 -4.25 0.25
N LEU A 28 -19.72 -4.51 1.56
CA LEU A 28 -18.61 -4.46 2.51
C LEU A 28 -17.51 -5.45 2.13
N CYS A 29 -17.84 -6.67 1.73
CA CYS A 29 -16.84 -7.67 1.32
C CYS A 29 -16.09 -7.23 0.06
N ILE A 30 -16.79 -6.69 -0.94
CA ILE A 30 -16.19 -6.21 -2.19
C ILE A 30 -15.23 -5.05 -1.91
N GLU A 31 -15.66 -4.10 -1.09
CA GLU A 31 -14.87 -2.90 -0.78
C GLU A 31 -13.70 -3.18 0.15
N GLY A 32 -13.90 -4.05 1.15
CA GLY A 32 -12.82 -4.55 1.98
C GLY A 32 -11.73 -5.26 1.16
N GLY A 33 -12.14 -6.06 0.17
CA GLY A 33 -11.22 -6.68 -0.78
C GLY A 33 -10.40 -5.65 -1.57
N ARG A 34 -11.05 -4.61 -2.11
CA ARG A 34 -10.37 -3.53 -2.84
C ARG A 34 -9.35 -2.79 -1.98
N VAL A 35 -9.70 -2.46 -0.74
CA VAL A 35 -8.79 -1.80 0.22
C VAL A 35 -7.59 -2.70 0.52
N LEU A 36 -7.80 -3.99 0.74
CA LEU A 36 -6.72 -4.93 1.01
C LEU A 36 -5.78 -5.09 -0.19
N THR A 37 -6.33 -5.21 -1.40
CA THR A 37 -5.54 -5.27 -2.63
C THR A 37 -4.75 -3.97 -2.85
N ALA A 38 -5.37 -2.81 -2.64
CA ALA A 38 -4.68 -1.52 -2.74
C ALA A 38 -3.50 -1.45 -1.75
N ARG A 39 -3.73 -1.85 -0.50
CA ARG A 39 -2.68 -1.89 0.53
C ARG A 39 -1.52 -2.83 0.15
N ALA A 40 -1.83 -4.00 -0.42
CA ALA A 40 -0.80 -4.94 -0.88
C ALA A 40 0.05 -4.32 -2.00
N SER A 41 -0.61 -3.76 -3.04
CA SER A 41 0.09 -3.08 -4.15
C SER A 41 0.97 -1.92 -3.65
N MET A 42 0.44 -1.06 -2.79
CA MET A 42 1.19 0.06 -2.22
C MET A 42 2.40 -0.41 -1.40
N THR A 43 2.30 -1.57 -0.74
CA THR A 43 3.42 -2.16 0.01
C THR A 43 4.51 -2.61 -0.96
N ASP A 44 4.14 -3.33 -2.02
CA ASP A 44 5.09 -3.77 -3.04
C ASP A 44 5.78 -2.58 -3.72
N ASP A 45 5.03 -1.52 -4.05
CA ASP A 45 5.56 -0.30 -4.66
C ASP A 45 6.50 0.47 -3.71
N ALA A 46 6.14 0.59 -2.43
CA ALA A 46 7.00 1.22 -1.44
C ALA A 46 8.31 0.45 -1.27
N GLU A 47 8.26 -0.89 -1.27
CA GLU A 47 9.46 -1.71 -1.21
C GLU A 47 10.33 -1.59 -2.46
N GLN A 48 9.73 -1.61 -3.65
CA GLN A 48 10.48 -1.46 -4.91
C GLN A 48 11.09 -0.06 -5.02
N ALA A 49 10.38 0.99 -4.62
CA ALA A 49 10.91 2.34 -4.56
C ALA A 49 12.12 2.43 -3.61
N ALA A 50 12.02 1.81 -2.44
CA ALA A 50 13.14 1.73 -1.50
C ALA A 50 14.33 0.97 -2.09
N ARG A 51 14.07 -0.17 -2.75
CA ARG A 51 15.10 -0.97 -3.44
C ARG A 51 15.78 -0.17 -4.56
N ALA A 52 15.02 0.55 -5.37
CA ALA A 52 15.57 1.40 -6.43
C ALA A 52 16.50 2.48 -5.84
N GLY A 53 16.10 3.12 -4.73
CA GLY A 53 16.97 4.07 -4.02
C GLY A 53 18.24 3.42 -3.46
N ALA A 54 18.13 2.20 -2.91
CA ALA A 54 19.26 1.51 -2.29
C ALA A 54 20.30 0.95 -3.29
N GLN A 55 19.98 0.90 -4.59
CA GLN A 55 20.91 0.48 -5.65
C GLN A 55 21.99 1.52 -5.96
N HIS A 56 21.74 2.79 -5.65
CA HIS A 56 22.69 3.89 -5.89
C HIS A 56 23.66 4.03 -4.71
N LEU A 57 24.73 3.24 -4.76
CA LEU A 57 25.85 3.32 -3.81
C LEU A 57 26.76 4.50 -4.17
N ALA A 58 27.33 5.17 -3.17
CA ALA A 58 28.36 6.18 -3.43
C ALA A 58 29.62 5.49 -3.99
N ASP A 59 29.94 5.76 -5.25
CA ASP A 59 31.12 5.23 -5.97
C ASP A 59 32.46 5.57 -5.30
N SER A 60 32.48 6.53 -4.37
CA SER A 60 33.71 7.09 -3.79
C SER A 60 34.39 6.26 -2.70
N SER A 61 33.76 5.21 -2.13
CA SER A 61 34.40 4.37 -1.08
C SER A 61 34.76 2.94 -1.50
N VAL A 62 34.27 2.48 -2.65
CA VAL A 62 34.43 1.09 -3.13
C VAL A 62 35.89 0.72 -3.43
N ARG A 63 36.76 1.70 -3.68
CA ARG A 63 38.17 1.47 -4.04
C ARG A 63 39.19 1.52 -2.89
N SER A 64 38.76 1.82 -1.66
CA SER A 64 39.69 2.04 -0.54
C SER A 64 39.37 1.27 0.74
N GLY A 65 38.43 0.30 0.71
CA GLY A 65 38.02 -0.44 1.90
C GLY A 65 37.30 0.44 2.95
N GLY A 66 36.76 1.58 2.52
CA GLY A 66 35.94 2.45 3.36
C GLY A 66 34.50 1.98 3.44
N ASP A 67 33.79 2.37 4.50
CA ASP A 67 32.37 2.06 4.71
C ASP A 67 31.53 2.33 3.44
N ILE A 68 30.71 1.35 3.03
CA ILE A 68 29.76 1.52 1.93
C ILE A 68 28.61 2.39 2.43
N VAL A 69 28.45 3.56 1.80
CA VAL A 69 27.45 4.58 2.15
C VAL A 69 26.66 4.93 0.90
N LEU A 70 25.35 5.14 1.05
CA LEU A 70 24.49 5.66 -0.02
C LEU A 70 24.83 7.12 -0.34
N ASP A 71 24.84 7.46 -1.63
CA ASP A 71 24.66 8.85 -2.02
C ASP A 71 23.19 9.22 -1.76
N THR A 72 22.96 10.05 -0.74
CA THR A 72 21.60 10.37 -0.29
C THR A 72 20.79 11.11 -1.35
N SER A 73 21.44 11.90 -2.21
CA SER A 73 20.80 12.65 -3.29
C SER A 73 20.40 11.73 -4.43
N GLU A 74 21.31 10.86 -4.90
CA GLU A 74 20.99 9.91 -5.96
C GLU A 74 19.95 8.87 -5.51
N ALA A 75 20.10 8.32 -4.30
CA ALA A 75 19.15 7.36 -3.74
C ALA A 75 17.73 7.96 -3.62
N GLN A 76 17.63 9.24 -3.22
CA GLN A 76 16.35 9.94 -3.15
C GLN A 76 15.77 10.19 -4.54
N ALA A 77 16.59 10.57 -5.51
CA ALA A 77 16.17 10.78 -6.89
C ALA A 77 15.67 9.47 -7.54
N ALA A 78 16.38 8.36 -7.34
CA ALA A 78 16.01 7.05 -7.86
C ALA A 78 14.71 6.52 -7.26
N ALA A 79 14.56 6.60 -5.93
CA ALA A 79 13.31 6.22 -5.25
C ALA A 79 12.12 7.06 -5.74
N ARG A 80 12.29 8.39 -5.87
CA ARG A 80 11.25 9.28 -6.43
C ARG A 80 10.96 8.98 -7.91
N GLY A 81 11.97 8.65 -8.70
CA GLY A 81 11.81 8.25 -10.09
C GLY A 81 10.97 6.99 -10.24
N TYR A 82 11.11 6.03 -9.33
CA TYR A 82 10.21 4.86 -9.26
C TYR A 82 8.77 5.29 -8.93
N LEU A 83 8.59 6.12 -7.89
CA LEU A 83 7.26 6.57 -7.44
C LEU A 83 6.50 7.39 -8.51
N VAL A 84 7.20 8.11 -9.39
CA VAL A 84 6.60 8.79 -10.55
C VAL A 84 6.06 7.79 -11.56
N GLN A 85 6.73 6.65 -11.76
CA GLN A 85 6.28 5.61 -12.71
C GLN A 85 5.05 4.85 -12.20
N THR A 86 4.89 4.75 -10.88
CA THR A 86 3.75 4.07 -10.23
C THR A 86 2.63 5.02 -9.79
N ASP A 87 2.69 6.30 -10.20
CA ASP A 87 1.70 7.34 -9.87
C ASP A 87 1.50 7.56 -8.35
N HIS A 88 2.58 7.41 -7.57
CA HIS A 88 2.58 7.58 -6.12
C HIS A 88 3.43 8.79 -5.67
N ALA A 89 3.91 9.61 -6.60
CA ALA A 89 4.82 10.72 -6.32
C ALA A 89 4.25 11.82 -5.40
N ASN A 90 2.93 12.08 -5.47
CA ASN A 90 2.29 13.13 -4.66
C ASN A 90 1.84 12.65 -3.28
N ASP A 91 1.68 11.34 -3.12
CA ASP A 91 1.15 10.75 -1.90
C ASP A 91 2.21 9.90 -1.18
N SER A 92 3.49 10.23 -1.35
CA SER A 92 4.61 9.49 -0.76
C SER A 92 5.69 10.37 -0.15
N GLU A 93 6.35 9.81 0.86
CA GLU A 93 7.50 10.37 1.54
C GLU A 93 8.70 9.42 1.39
N VAL A 94 9.86 9.96 1.02
CA VAL A 94 11.11 9.22 0.90
C VAL A 94 12.11 9.77 1.91
N VAL A 95 12.57 8.92 2.82
CA VAL A 95 13.58 9.22 3.84
C VAL A 95 14.81 8.37 3.57
N VAL A 96 15.93 9.02 3.25
CA VAL A 96 17.21 8.34 2.99
C VAL A 96 18.18 8.59 4.14
N THR A 97 18.78 7.51 4.61
CA THR A 97 19.90 7.52 5.55
C THR A 97 21.13 6.90 4.88
N PRO A 98 22.34 7.05 5.43
CA PRO A 98 23.56 6.48 4.85
C PRO A 98 23.53 4.98 4.51
N LYS A 99 22.64 4.19 5.14
CA LYS A 99 22.57 2.73 4.97
C LYS A 99 21.17 2.20 4.64
N THR A 100 20.14 3.04 4.72
CA THR A 100 18.74 2.63 4.57
C THR A 100 17.95 3.66 3.80
N VAL A 101 17.13 3.21 2.86
CA VAL A 101 16.07 3.99 2.21
C VAL A 101 14.73 3.53 2.79
N THR A 102 13.92 4.47 3.26
CA THR A 102 12.54 4.23 3.71
C THR A 102 11.60 5.01 2.82
N VAL A 103 10.55 4.34 2.34
CA VAL A 103 9.50 4.96 1.52
C VAL A 103 8.17 4.69 2.20
N THR A 104 7.39 5.75 2.40
CA THR A 104 6.02 5.67 2.92
C THR A 104 5.06 6.20 1.86
N ILE A 105 3.96 5.49 1.62
CA ILE A 105 2.91 5.87 0.68
C ILE A 105 1.59 5.93 1.44
N GLU A 106 0.86 7.02 1.29
CA GLU A 106 -0.44 7.26 1.89
C GLU A 106 -1.47 7.44 0.79
N HIS A 107 -2.62 6.79 0.84
CA HIS A 107 -3.63 6.94 -0.21
C HIS A 107 -5.04 6.76 0.33
N ASN A 108 -5.99 7.51 -0.23
CA ASN A 108 -7.40 7.41 0.14
C ASN A 108 -8.15 6.56 -0.88
N VAL A 109 -8.55 5.36 -0.48
CA VAL A 109 -9.33 4.45 -1.34
C VAL A 109 -10.81 4.83 -1.26
N PRO A 110 -11.44 5.28 -2.35
CA PRO A 110 -12.85 5.63 -2.34
C PRO A 110 -13.72 4.38 -2.21
N THR A 111 -14.73 4.46 -1.35
CA THR A 111 -15.77 3.45 -1.19
C THR A 111 -17.01 3.86 -1.99
N SER A 112 -17.93 2.94 -2.26
CA SER A 112 -19.15 3.19 -3.05
C SER A 112 -20.39 2.71 -2.30
N MET A 113 -20.48 1.43 -1.96
CA MET A 113 -21.49 0.84 -1.11
C MET A 113 -21.39 1.33 0.34
N LEU A 114 -20.17 1.48 0.89
CA LEU A 114 -20.02 2.00 2.25
C LEU A 114 -20.36 3.50 2.36
N ARG A 115 -20.48 4.23 1.24
CA ARG A 115 -20.99 5.61 1.25
C ARG A 115 -22.44 5.67 1.72
N LEU A 116 -23.23 4.63 1.44
CA LEU A 116 -24.63 4.54 1.88
C LEU A 116 -24.75 4.49 3.41
N VAL A 117 -23.69 4.09 4.10
CA VAL A 117 -23.58 4.07 5.57
C VAL A 117 -22.65 5.16 6.13
N GLY A 118 -22.24 6.13 5.29
CA GLY A 118 -21.50 7.32 5.71
C GLY A 118 -19.96 7.20 5.69
N LEU A 119 -19.40 6.16 5.08
CA LEU A 119 -17.95 6.03 4.87
C LEU A 119 -17.64 6.35 3.40
N ASP A 120 -17.02 7.50 3.14
CA ASP A 120 -16.67 7.96 1.78
C ASP A 120 -15.34 7.43 1.24
N SER A 121 -14.39 7.16 2.14
CA SER A 121 -13.08 6.64 1.78
C SER A 121 -12.41 5.96 2.97
N VAL A 122 -11.43 5.10 2.68
CA VAL A 122 -10.54 4.50 3.67
C VAL A 122 -9.12 5.00 3.42
N HIS A 123 -8.50 5.58 4.43
CA HIS A 123 -7.10 5.98 4.38
C HIS A 123 -6.19 4.76 4.57
N VAL A 124 -5.22 4.59 3.69
CA VAL A 124 -4.27 3.47 3.69
C VAL A 124 -2.85 4.02 3.72
N THR A 125 -2.01 3.44 4.57
CA THR A 125 -0.58 3.75 4.63
C THR A 125 0.21 2.47 4.42
N ALA A 126 1.27 2.54 3.61
CA ALA A 126 2.20 1.45 3.35
C ALA A 126 3.65 1.96 3.47
N THR A 127 4.53 1.16 4.04
CA THR A 127 5.95 1.53 4.22
C THR A 127 6.84 0.41 3.73
N GLY A 128 7.82 0.75 2.88
CA GLY A 128 8.87 -0.13 2.39
C GLY A 128 10.24 0.36 2.85
N GLN A 129 11.15 -0.58 3.12
CA GLN A 129 12.52 -0.27 3.51
C GLN A 129 13.52 -1.14 2.75
N ALA A 130 14.63 -0.55 2.34
CA ALA A 130 15.74 -1.25 1.73
C ALA A 130 17.05 -0.79 2.38
N ARG A 131 17.97 -1.73 2.59
CA ARG A 131 19.29 -1.46 3.17
C ARG A 131 20.38 -1.80 2.17
N VAL A 132 21.49 -1.08 2.27
CA VAL A 132 22.72 -1.43 1.56
C VAL A 132 23.23 -2.77 2.08
N ALA A 133 23.40 -3.74 1.18
CA ALA A 133 24.05 -5.01 1.48
C ALA A 133 25.42 -5.04 0.78
N VAL A 134 26.46 -5.40 1.54
CA VAL A 134 27.80 -5.66 0.98
C VAL A 134 27.75 -7.05 0.35
N GLY A 135 27.98 -7.14 -0.96
CA GLY A 135 28.23 -8.42 -1.62
C GLY A 135 29.50 -9.04 -1.02
N ILE A 136 29.36 -10.21 -0.41
CA ILE A 136 30.50 -11.03 0.03
C ILE A 136 31.26 -11.49 -1.21
N TYR A 137 32.31 -10.76 -1.59
CA TYR A 137 33.39 -11.33 -2.39
C TYR A 137 34.23 -12.19 -1.43
N GLY A 138 33.82 -13.45 -1.28
CA GLY A 138 34.53 -14.47 -0.52
C GLY A 138 34.71 -15.71 -1.39
N GLU A 139 35.29 -15.55 -2.57
CA GLU A 139 35.97 -16.65 -3.25
C GLU A 139 37.44 -16.58 -2.87
N GLU A 140 37.77 -17.16 -1.72
CA GLU A 140 39.13 -17.62 -1.43
C GLU A 140 39.02 -19.05 -0.88
N ASP A 141 38.62 -19.97 -1.76
CA ASP A 141 39.01 -21.39 -1.65
C ASP A 141 40.21 -21.59 -2.58
N LEU A 142 41.36 -21.98 -1.98
CA LEU A 142 42.39 -22.93 -2.43
C LEU A 142 43.78 -22.60 -1.83
#